data_AF-A0A9E0VZF3-F1
#
_entry.id   AF-A0A9E0VZF3-F1
#
_cell.length_a   1.000
_cell.length_b   1.000
_cell.length_c   1.000
_cell.angle_alpha   90.00
_cell.angle_beta   90.00
_cell.angle_gamma   90.00
#
_symmetry.space_group_name_H-M   'P 1'
#
loop_
_entity.id
_entity.type
_entity.pdbx_description
1 polymer ?
#
loop_
_entity_poly.entity_id
_entity_poly.type
_entity_poly.pdbx_seq_one_letter_code
_entity_poly.pdbx_strand_id
1 'polypeptide(L)'
;THGHDIGDAVLIEVANCLKRCLRGSDLACRIGGDEFIAVVRLQSEEDIEQLRALSSRLLDELMKPVQLSGIEIELSCSIGVSIRQEAGEDSTSLVKRADQALYQAKRQGRGRVVFYSNKGETNVFPSPVEVESL
;
A
#
# COMPACT_ATOMS: atom_id res chain seq x y z
N THR A 1 15.47 -12.65 14.74
CA THR A 1 14.95 -12.87 13.36
C THR A 1 14.24 -14.20 13.34
N HIS A 2 12.97 -14.22 12.94
CA HIS A 2 12.06 -15.37 13.13
C HIS A 2 12.22 -16.52 12.11
N GLY A 3 13.35 -16.59 11.40
CA GLY A 3 13.62 -17.64 10.41
C GLY A 3 12.90 -17.44 9.08
N HIS A 4 13.28 -18.25 8.07
CA HIS A 4 12.73 -18.17 6.71
C HIS A 4 11.23 -18.53 6.66
N ASP A 5 10.80 -19.53 7.42
CA ASP A 5 9.41 -20.02 7.40
C ASP A 5 8.39 -18.95 7.83
N ILE A 6 8.75 -18.13 8.82
CA ILE A 6 7.90 -17.01 9.26
C ILE A 6 7.92 -15.89 8.23
N GLY A 7 9.07 -15.63 7.59
CA GLY A 7 9.16 -14.70 6.47
C GLY A 7 8.22 -15.08 5.33
N ASP A 8 8.20 -16.36 4.94
CA ASP A 8 7.32 -16.87 3.89
C ASP A 8 5.85 -16.78 4.29
N ALA A 9 5.52 -17.09 5.54
CA ALA A 9 4.17 -16.95 6.07
C ALA A 9 3.68 -15.48 6.03
N VAL A 10 4.55 -14.53 6.35
CA VAL A 10 4.25 -13.10 6.22
C VAL A 10 3.98 -12.72 4.76
N LEU A 11 4.82 -13.15 3.82
CA LEU A 11 4.63 -12.87 2.40
C LEU A 11 3.30 -13.44 1.86
N ILE A 12 2.91 -14.63 2.33
CA ILE A 12 1.62 -15.25 2.00
C ILE A 12 0.47 -14.42 2.56
N GLU A 13 0.56 -13.94 3.81
CA GLU A 13 -0.51 -13.13 4.39
C GLU A 13 -0.66 -11.77 3.70
N VAL A 14 0.44 -11.12 3.33
CA VAL A 14 0.41 -9.91 2.50
C VAL A 14 -0.31 -10.17 1.17
N ALA A 15 0.01 -11.29 0.50
CA ALA A 15 -0.64 -11.67 -0.74
C ALA A 15 -2.15 -11.95 -0.55
N ASN A 16 -2.55 -12.56 0.57
CA ASN A 16 -3.94 -12.81 0.89
C ASN A 16 -4.70 -11.50 1.20
N CYS A 17 -4.09 -10.58 1.93
CA CYS A 17 -4.64 -9.25 2.18
C CYS A 17 -4.92 -8.50 0.86
N LEU A 18 -3.95 -8.48 -0.06
CA LEU A 18 -4.11 -7.89 -1.38
C LEU A 18 -5.28 -8.54 -2.14
N LYS A 19 -5.37 -9.88 -2.14
CA LYS A 19 -6.48 -10.61 -2.79
C LYS A 19 -7.85 -10.28 -2.19
N ARG A 20 -7.95 -10.08 -0.87
CA ARG A 20 -9.22 -9.72 -0.20
C ARG A 20 -9.63 -8.28 -0.48
N CYS A 21 -8.66 -7.37 -0.59
CA CYS A 21 -8.92 -5.94 -0.74
C CYS A 21 -9.15 -5.50 -2.18
N LEU A 22 -8.54 -6.19 -3.15
CA LEU A 22 -8.61 -5.84 -4.56
C LEU A 22 -9.84 -6.45 -5.25
N ARG A 23 -10.33 -5.77 -6.28
CA ARG A 23 -11.45 -6.26 -7.11
C ARG A 23 -10.92 -7.28 -8.12
N GLY A 24 -11.80 -8.11 -8.67
CA GLY A 24 -11.41 -9.13 -9.66
C GLY A 24 -10.79 -8.57 -10.95
N SER A 25 -10.99 -7.28 -11.26
CA SER A 25 -10.38 -6.58 -12.39
C SER A 25 -8.99 -6.00 -12.10
N ASP A 26 -8.59 -5.96 -10.83
CA ASP A 26 -7.32 -5.41 -10.40
C ASP A 26 -6.23 -6.49 -10.43
N LEU A 27 -4.98 -6.06 -10.51
CA LEU A 27 -3.82 -6.96 -10.53
C LEU A 27 -2.98 -6.74 -9.28
N ALA A 28 -2.51 -7.83 -8.67
CA ALA A 28 -1.45 -7.80 -7.67
C ALA A 28 -0.29 -8.69 -8.09
N CYS A 29 0.95 -8.21 -7.90
CA CYS A 29 2.16 -8.98 -8.15
C CYS A 29 3.21 -8.72 -7.08
N ARG A 30 4.01 -9.76 -6.76
CA ARG A 30 5.24 -9.61 -5.99
C ARG A 30 6.40 -9.41 -6.96
N ILE A 31 7.17 -8.35 -6.77
CA ILE A 31 8.30 -8.00 -7.65
C ILE A 31 9.58 -8.71 -7.18
N GLY A 32 9.75 -8.82 -5.86
CA GLY A 32 10.90 -9.48 -5.23
C GLY A 32 10.96 -9.11 -3.75
N GLY A 33 11.65 -9.94 -2.95
CA GLY A 33 11.74 -9.69 -1.50
C GLY A 33 10.36 -9.53 -0.86
N ASP A 34 10.16 -8.39 -0.20
CA ASP A 34 8.93 -7.92 0.44
C ASP A 34 8.15 -6.88 -0.39
N GLU A 35 8.51 -6.68 -1.66
CA GLU A 35 7.92 -5.65 -2.52
C GLU A 35 6.77 -6.19 -3.37
N PHE A 36 5.63 -5.49 -3.29
CA PHE A 36 4.41 -5.79 -4.03
C PHE A 36 3.94 -4.57 -4.82
N ILE A 37 3.32 -4.82 -5.97
CA ILE A 37 2.63 -3.82 -6.79
C ILE A 37 1.17 -4.24 -6.94
N ALA A 38 0.27 -3.27 -6.75
CA ALA A 38 -1.13 -3.39 -7.11
C ALA A 38 -1.45 -2.42 -8.26
N VAL A 39 -2.10 -2.91 -9.31
CA VAL A 39 -2.55 -2.12 -10.45
C VAL A 39 -4.07 -2.12 -10.47
N VAL A 40 -4.66 -0.94 -10.32
CA VAL A 40 -6.11 -0.74 -10.33
C VAL A 40 -6.52 0.00 -11.60
N ARG A 41 -7.69 -0.35 -12.14
CA ARG A 41 -8.24 0.35 -13.30
C ARG A 41 -9.14 1.50 -12.82
N LEU A 42 -8.86 2.71 -13.28
CA LEU A 42 -9.71 3.88 -13.06
C LEU A 42 -10.46 4.18 -14.36
N GLN A 43 -11.78 4.33 -14.26
CA GLN A 43 -12.68 4.67 -15.36
C GLN A 43 -13.26 6.09 -15.23
N SER A 44 -13.25 6.64 -14.02
CA SER A 44 -13.81 7.95 -13.68
C SER A 44 -13.03 8.64 -12.57
N GLU A 45 -13.34 9.91 -12.32
CA GLU A 45 -12.78 10.65 -11.18
C GLU A 45 -13.22 10.06 -9.82
N GLU A 46 -14.42 9.47 -9.76
CA GLU A 46 -14.90 8.79 -8.54
C GLU A 46 -13.99 7.63 -8.13
N ASP A 47 -13.37 6.95 -9.11
CA ASP A 47 -12.42 5.87 -8.83
C ASP A 47 -11.16 6.36 -8.13
N ILE A 48 -10.83 7.66 -8.20
CA ILE A 48 -9.70 8.24 -7.46
C ILE A 48 -10.01 8.23 -5.96
N GLU A 49 -11.22 8.59 -5.55
CA GLU A 49 -11.61 8.48 -4.14
C GLU A 49 -11.66 7.03 -3.68
N GLN A 50 -12.13 6.12 -4.55
CA GLN A 50 -12.12 4.69 -4.26
C GLN A 50 -10.68 4.14 -4.13
N LEU A 51 -9.73 4.64 -4.93
CA LEU A 51 -8.32 4.32 -4.79
C LEU A 51 -7.74 4.83 -3.47
N ARG A 52 -8.12 6.04 -3.02
CA ARG A 52 -7.72 6.54 -1.69
C ARG A 52 -8.25 5.65 -0.58
N ALA A 53 -9.54 5.33 -0.62
CA ALA A 53 -10.18 4.44 0.35
C ALA A 53 -9.54 3.04 0.36
N LEU A 54 -9.29 2.47 -0.81
CA LEU A 54 -8.60 1.18 -0.97
C LEU A 54 -7.20 1.22 -0.38
N SER A 55 -6.43 2.29 -0.65
CA SER A 55 -5.06 2.43 -0.17
C SER A 55 -5.00 2.54 1.36
N SER A 56 -5.92 3.31 1.96
CA SER A 56 -6.07 3.39 3.42
C SER A 56 -6.44 2.04 4.01
N ARG A 57 -7.46 1.38 3.44
CA ARG A 57 -7.89 0.05 3.89
C ARG A 57 -6.77 -0.98 3.81
N LEU A 58 -5.98 -0.98 2.73
CA LEU A 58 -4.83 -1.87 2.59
C LEU A 58 -3.80 -1.64 3.69
N LEU A 59 -3.49 -0.38 3.99
CA LEU A 59 -2.59 -0.05 5.10
C LEU A 59 -3.13 -0.59 6.42
N ASP A 60 -4.39 -0.29 6.73
CA ASP A 60 -5.02 -0.69 7.99
C ASP A 60 -5.07 -2.22 8.13
N GLU A 61 -5.48 -2.96 7.09
CA GLU A 61 -5.51 -4.42 7.11
C GLU A 61 -4.11 -5.04 7.23
N LEU A 62 -3.11 -4.47 6.57
CA LEU A 62 -1.72 -4.96 6.63
C LEU A 62 -1.05 -4.65 7.96
N MET A 63 -1.49 -3.64 8.70
CA MET A 63 -0.92 -3.28 10.01
C MET A 63 -1.59 -3.99 11.18
N LYS A 64 -2.68 -4.73 10.95
CA LYS A 64 -3.27 -5.57 12.01
C LYS A 64 -2.29 -6.65 12.45
N PRO A 65 -2.17 -6.93 13.76
CA PRO A 65 -1.40 -8.08 14.23
C PRO A 65 -1.91 -9.37 13.60
N VAL A 66 -1.00 -10.20 13.11
CA VAL A 66 -1.30 -11.51 12.52
C VAL A 66 -0.71 -12.61 13.36
N GLN A 67 -1.49 -13.66 13.60
CA GLN A 67 -1.03 -14.84 14.33
C GLN A 67 -0.45 -15.85 13.36
N LEU A 68 0.87 -16.02 13.39
CA LEU A 68 1.61 -16.91 12.50
C LEU A 68 2.45 -17.88 13.33
N SER A 69 2.24 -19.19 13.16
CA SER A 69 2.97 -20.25 13.89
C SER A 69 2.93 -20.10 15.42
N GLY A 70 1.82 -19.57 15.97
CA GLY A 70 1.64 -19.39 17.41
C GLY A 70 2.33 -18.17 18.01
N ILE A 71 2.86 -17.26 17.17
CA ILE A 71 3.37 -15.96 17.60
C ILE A 71 2.59 -14.82 16.92
N GLU A 72 2.42 -13.73 17.68
CA GLU A 72 1.83 -12.50 17.15
C GLU A 72 2.90 -11.70 16.43
N ILE A 73 2.59 -11.26 15.22
CA ILE A 73 3.49 -10.47 14.39
C ILE A 73 2.79 -9.17 14.02
N GLU A 74 3.39 -8.07 14.44
CA GLU A 74 3.03 -6.74 13.96
C GLU A 74 3.81 -6.45 12.67
N LEU A 75 3.08 -6.08 11.62
CA LEU A 75 3.65 -5.72 10.34
C LEU A 75 3.63 -4.20 10.18
N SER A 76 4.69 -3.65 9.60
CA SER A 76 4.69 -2.26 9.11
C SER A 76 4.63 -2.27 7.60
N CYS A 77 3.76 -1.46 7.03
CA CYS A 77 3.64 -1.28 5.58
C CYS A 77 3.87 0.19 5.21
N SER A 78 4.41 0.43 4.02
CA SER A 78 4.46 1.76 3.42
C SER A 78 3.95 1.63 2.00
N ILE A 79 3.05 2.52 1.60
CA ILE A 79 2.38 2.45 0.31
C ILE A 79 2.65 3.75 -0.44
N GLY A 80 3.24 3.63 -1.62
CA GLY A 80 3.37 4.72 -2.58
C GLY A 80 2.34 4.55 -3.70
N VAL A 81 1.56 5.58 -3.98
CA VAL A 81 0.50 5.53 -5.00
C VAL A 81 0.79 6.54 -6.09
N SER A 82 0.66 6.14 -7.35
CA SER A 82 0.68 7.05 -8.49
C SER A 82 -0.55 6.84 -9.36
N ILE A 83 -1.02 7.92 -9.97
CA ILE A 83 -2.14 7.92 -10.91
C ILE A 83 -1.59 8.37 -12.26
N ARG A 84 -2.02 7.71 -13.35
CA ARG A 84 -1.65 8.08 -14.71
C ARG A 84 -2.10 9.52 -15.00
N GLN A 85 -1.19 10.39 -15.43
CA GLN A 85 -1.48 11.83 -15.57
C GLN A 85 -1.92 12.20 -17.00
N GLU A 86 -1.43 11.48 -18.00
CA GLU A 86 -1.68 11.79 -19.41
C GLU A 86 -1.89 10.52 -20.25
N ALA A 87 -2.56 10.68 -21.39
CA ALA A 87 -2.72 9.61 -22.35
C ALA A 87 -1.37 9.31 -23.00
N GLY A 88 -0.94 8.05 -22.95
CA GLY A 88 0.35 7.61 -23.52
C GLY A 88 1.50 7.52 -22.51
N GLU A 89 1.28 7.88 -21.24
CA GLU A 89 2.26 7.61 -20.18
C GLU A 89 2.54 6.10 -20.05
N ASP A 90 3.82 5.73 -20.08
CA ASP A 90 4.26 4.35 -19.97
C ASP A 90 4.20 3.80 -18.53
N SER A 91 4.14 2.48 -18.41
CA SER A 91 4.09 1.80 -17.12
C SER A 91 5.33 2.05 -16.26
N THR A 92 6.49 2.25 -16.89
CA THR A 92 7.76 2.48 -16.18
C THR A 92 7.73 3.81 -15.42
N SER A 93 7.19 4.85 -16.03
CA SER A 93 7.03 6.19 -15.45
C SER A 93 6.02 6.17 -14.31
N LEU A 94 4.91 5.45 -14.49
CA LEU A 94 3.90 5.26 -13.43
C LEU A 94 4.49 4.56 -12.21
N VAL A 95 5.23 3.46 -12.40
CA VAL A 95 5.90 2.72 -11.31
C VAL A 95 6.96 3.58 -10.64
N LYS A 96 7.77 4.33 -11.40
CA LYS A 96 8.78 5.23 -10.85
C LYS A 96 8.17 6.31 -9.94
N ARG A 97 7.02 6.87 -10.31
CA ARG A 97 6.29 7.84 -9.49
C ARG A 97 5.72 7.20 -8.21
N ALA A 98 5.21 5.98 -8.30
CA ALA A 98 4.76 5.23 -7.13
C ALA A 98 5.91 4.95 -6.16
N ASP A 99 7.09 4.57 -6.69
CA ASP A 99 8.29 4.34 -5.90
C ASP A 99 8.79 5.63 -5.22
N GLN A 100 8.77 6.76 -5.92
CA GLN A 100 9.07 8.06 -5.31
C GLN A 100 8.14 8.39 -4.15
N ALA A 101 6.84 8.12 -4.30
CA ALA A 101 5.87 8.29 -3.22
C ALA A 101 6.11 7.31 -2.06
N LEU A 102 6.47 6.05 -2.36
CA LEU A 102 6.83 5.04 -1.37
C LEU A 102 8.07 5.47 -0.57
N TYR A 103 9.07 6.04 -1.23
CA TYR A 103 10.26 6.58 -0.58
C TYR A 103 9.90 7.71 0.38
N GLN A 104 8.98 8.61 0.00
CA GLN A 104 8.47 9.65 0.90
C GLN A 104 7.73 9.05 2.10
N ALA A 105 6.88 8.03 1.88
CA ALA A 105 6.21 7.31 2.97
C ALA A 105 7.23 6.73 3.97
N LYS A 106 8.30 6.12 3.46
CA LYS A 106 9.40 5.58 4.29
C LYS A 106 10.13 6.67 5.06
N ARG A 107 10.40 7.83 4.45
CA ARG A 107 11.11 8.97 5.09
C ARG A 107 10.30 9.67 6.18
N GLN A 108 8.99 9.72 6.05
CA GLN A 108 8.14 10.45 6.99
C GLN A 108 7.77 9.62 8.24
N GLY A 109 8.23 8.36 8.35
CA GLY A 109 8.00 7.50 9.52
C GLY A 109 7.38 6.13 9.21
N ARG A 110 7.27 5.73 7.93
CA ARG A 110 6.62 4.48 7.50
C ARG A 110 5.15 4.42 7.96
N GLY A 111 4.51 3.25 7.85
CA GLY A 111 3.14 3.04 8.34
C GLY A 111 2.11 3.98 7.70
N ARG A 112 2.28 4.32 6.42
CA ARG A 112 1.44 5.33 5.75
C ARG A 112 1.32 5.13 4.26
N VAL A 113 0.30 5.77 3.71
CA VAL A 113 0.07 5.95 2.28
C VAL A 113 0.57 7.35 1.87
N VAL A 114 1.34 7.43 0.79
CA VAL A 114 1.66 8.71 0.14
C VAL A 114 1.27 8.63 -1.32
N PHE A 115 0.53 9.64 -1.78
CA PHE A 115 0.23 9.81 -3.19
C PHE A 115 1.30 10.67 -3.84
N TYR A 116 1.76 10.25 -5.01
CA TYR A 116 2.63 11.06 -5.84
C TYR A 116 1.90 12.34 -6.25
N SER A 117 2.50 13.48 -5.93
CA SER A 117 2.07 14.79 -6.41
C SER A 117 3.20 15.40 -7.24
N ASN A 118 2.88 15.85 -8.46
CA ASN A 118 3.82 16.58 -9.32
C ASN A 118 4.03 18.03 -8.84
N LYS A 119 3.14 18.51 -7.96
CA LYS A 119 3.29 19.79 -7.26
C LYS A 119 3.94 19.49 -5.91
N GLY A 120 4.93 20.27 -5.50
CA GLY A 120 5.65 20.13 -4.22
C GLY A 120 4.81 20.34 -2.95
N GLU A 121 3.57 19.87 -2.93
CA GLU A 121 2.65 19.87 -1.80
C GLU A 121 2.22 18.43 -1.55
N THR A 122 2.82 17.84 -0.52
CA THR A 122 2.41 16.56 0.07
C THR A 122 1.08 16.77 0.78
N ASN A 123 -0.01 16.22 0.24
CA ASN A 123 -1.20 15.95 1.05
C ASN A 123 -0.87 14.78 1.98
N VAL A 124 -0.40 15.11 3.19
CA VAL A 124 -0.31 14.17 4.30
C VAL A 124 -1.71 14.04 4.88
N PHE A 125 -2.37 12.92 4.63
CA PHE A 125 -3.62 12.61 5.32
C PHE A 125 -3.27 12.05 6.71
N PRO A 126 -3.88 12.57 7.79
CA PRO A 126 -3.64 12.04 9.12
C PRO A 126 -4.19 10.60 9.21
N SER A 127 -3.42 9.73 9.88
CA SER A 127 -3.90 8.45 10.40
C SER A 127 -5.17 8.68 11.23
N PRO A 128 -6.17 7.77 11.22
CA PRO A 128 -7.31 7.88 12.12
C PRO A 128 -6.81 8.01 13.56
N VAL A 129 -7.27 9.08 14.19
CA VAL A 129 -6.87 9.56 15.52
C VAL A 129 -7.20 8.52 16.58
N GLU A 130 -6.24 8.27 17.49
CA GLU A 130 -6.45 7.51 18.72
C GLU A 130 -7.67 8.06 19.47
N VAL A 131 -8.66 7.20 19.70
CA VAL A 131 -9.79 7.53 20.57
C VAL A 131 -9.26 7.44 22.01
N GLU A 132 -8.88 8.57 22.59
CA GLU A 132 -8.75 8.67 24.04
C GLU A 132 -10.15 8.53 24.66
N SER A 133 -10.30 7.45 25.42
CA SER A 133 -11.44 7.13 26.27
C SER A 133 -11.63 8.19 27.36
N LEU A 134 -12.85 8.74 27.44
CA LEU A 134 -13.41 9.33 28.66
C LEU A 134 -14.42 8.36 29.28
#